data_AF-A3JCZ2-F1
#
_entry.id   AF-A3JCZ2-F1
#
_cell.length_a   1.000
_cell.length_b   1.000
_cell.length_c   1.000
_cell.angle_alpha   90.00
_cell.angle_beta   90.00
_cell.angle_gamma   90.00
#
_symmetry.space_group_name_H-M   'P 1'
#
loop_
_entity.id
_entity.type
_entity.pdbx_description
1 polymer ?
#
loop_
_entity_poly.entity_id
_entity_poly.type
_entity_poly.pdbx_seq_one_letter_code
_entity_poly.pdbx_strand_id
1 'polypeptide(L)'
;MDHGHAVGEVNDNHLDFGTGVTSVFGWQANLGIPFFCFLFIAFFIPLIAFLMFYWLGDGWPDASHALRGVFDITFWIAVWGALFGFFMLSLPRWLAYGRLKNVIPTRFNRQRREVCFVPEGQKEPIFVPWEELVAWVTEAQGVTEYGVQRQYGFGIGFYHPATNEKYTLEFQTYGQFQAISNWEAIRAYMEYDVHTLKEIQDPLDLQGPDDLPW
;
A
#
# COMPACT_ATOMS: atom_id res chain seq x y z
N MET A 1 12.86 2.80 -10.40
CA MET A 1 11.57 3.47 -10.11
C MET A 1 11.04 2.93 -8.79
N ASP A 2 10.73 3.81 -7.84
CA ASP A 2 10.24 3.45 -6.51
C ASP A 2 8.74 3.16 -6.54
N HIS A 3 8.36 2.01 -7.10
CA HIS A 3 6.96 1.56 -7.12
C HIS A 3 6.40 1.26 -5.72
N GLY A 4 7.25 1.24 -4.69
CA GLY A 4 6.86 1.01 -3.31
C GLY A 4 6.54 2.29 -2.54
N HIS A 5 6.86 3.47 -3.10
CA HIS A 5 6.88 4.74 -2.36
C HIS A 5 7.57 4.59 -1.00
N ALA A 6 8.69 3.84 -0.98
CA ALA A 6 9.48 3.62 0.21
C ALA A 6 10.26 4.90 0.57
N VAL A 7 10.58 5.72 -0.43
CA VAL A 7 11.21 7.04 -0.29
C VAL A 7 10.12 8.11 -0.24
N GLY A 8 10.13 8.92 0.83
CA GLY A 8 9.20 10.03 1.02
C GLY A 8 9.73 11.32 0.42
N GLU A 9 10.26 12.20 1.27
CA GLU A 9 10.86 13.46 0.86
C GLU A 9 12.38 13.28 0.71
N VAL A 10 12.92 13.74 -0.43
CA VAL A 10 14.36 13.86 -0.66
C VAL A 10 14.70 15.34 -0.71
N ASN A 11 15.61 15.78 0.14
CA ASN A 11 16.06 17.16 0.19
C ASN A 11 17.58 17.18 0.41
N ASP A 12 18.23 18.33 0.24
CA ASP A 12 19.70 18.46 0.36
C ASP A 12 20.24 18.08 1.75
N ASN A 13 19.37 18.12 2.76
CA ASN A 13 19.73 17.88 4.16
C ASN A 13 19.32 16.50 4.66
N HIS A 14 18.17 15.98 4.21
CA HIS A 14 17.62 14.74 4.71
C HIS A 14 16.80 13.97 3.66
N LEU A 15 16.83 12.65 3.80
CA LEU A 15 16.02 11.69 3.06
C LEU A 15 15.12 10.94 4.05
N ASP A 16 13.80 11.03 3.86
CA ASP A 16 12.83 10.30 4.66
C ASP A 16 12.54 8.94 4.01
N PHE A 17 12.74 7.86 4.76
CA PHE A 17 12.55 6.49 4.33
C PHE A 17 11.52 5.77 5.19
N GLY A 18 10.67 4.95 4.55
CA GLY A 18 9.60 4.21 5.22
C GLY A 18 8.31 5.01 5.39
N THR A 19 8.11 6.08 4.62
CA THR A 19 6.85 6.82 4.56
C THR A 19 5.81 6.02 3.78
N GLY A 20 5.42 4.85 4.28
CA GLY A 20 4.47 3.97 3.61
C GLY A 20 3.15 4.68 3.35
N VAL A 21 2.96 5.17 2.13
CA VAL A 21 1.69 5.75 1.72
C VAL A 21 0.65 4.64 1.65
N THR A 22 -0.56 4.94 2.12
CA THR A 22 -1.65 3.97 2.10
C THR A 22 -1.89 3.51 0.67
N SER A 23 -1.83 2.21 0.42
CA SER A 23 -2.01 1.66 -0.94
C SER A 23 -3.27 2.21 -1.60
N VAL A 24 -3.11 2.83 -2.77
CA VAL A 24 -4.22 3.41 -3.56
C VAL A 24 -5.26 2.34 -3.90
N PHE A 25 -4.77 1.14 -4.24
CA PHE A 25 -5.59 -0.05 -4.45
C PHE A 25 -6.50 -0.36 -3.26
N GLY A 26 -6.01 -0.20 -2.02
CA GLY A 26 -6.80 -0.42 -0.82
C GLY A 26 -7.98 0.55 -0.70
N TRP A 27 -7.83 1.81 -1.12
CA TRP A 27 -8.92 2.78 -1.16
C TRP A 27 -9.90 2.49 -2.30
N GLN A 28 -9.40 2.14 -3.48
CA GLN A 28 -10.22 1.74 -4.61
C GLN A 28 -11.05 0.49 -4.29
N ALA A 29 -10.47 -0.51 -3.65
CA ALA A 29 -11.19 -1.72 -3.22
C ALA A 29 -12.23 -1.41 -2.14
N ASN A 30 -11.90 -0.59 -1.15
CA ASN A 30 -12.81 -0.24 -0.06
C ASN A 30 -14.06 0.51 -0.53
N LEU A 31 -13.93 1.37 -1.54
CA LEU A 31 -15.06 2.08 -2.15
C LEU A 31 -15.74 1.24 -3.24
N GLY A 32 -14.94 0.57 -4.07
CA GLY A 32 -15.40 -0.15 -5.25
C GLY A 32 -16.17 -1.42 -4.91
N ILE A 33 -15.73 -2.22 -3.93
CA ILE A 33 -16.38 -3.50 -3.60
C ILE A 33 -17.81 -3.29 -3.07
N PRO A 34 -18.06 -2.43 -2.05
CA PRO A 34 -19.42 -2.20 -1.57
C PRO A 34 -20.32 -1.57 -2.64
N PHE A 35 -19.77 -0.66 -3.45
CA PHE A 35 -20.52 -0.02 -4.54
C PHE A 35 -20.90 -1.03 -5.64
N PHE A 36 -19.97 -1.90 -6.03
CA PHE A 36 -20.26 -2.97 -6.99
C PHE A 36 -21.31 -3.94 -6.45
N CYS A 37 -21.19 -4.37 -5.19
CA CYS A 37 -22.19 -5.23 -4.54
C CYS A 37 -23.56 -4.55 -4.49
N PHE A 38 -23.62 -3.24 -4.21
CA PHE A 38 -24.85 -2.47 -4.26
C PHE A 38 -25.50 -2.54 -5.64
N LEU A 39 -24.75 -2.23 -6.71
CA LEU A 39 -25.28 -2.25 -8.07
C LEU A 39 -25.74 -3.66 -8.49
N PHE A 40 -24.96 -4.68 -8.14
CA PHE A 40 -25.27 -6.06 -8.47
C PHE A 40 -26.56 -6.53 -7.77
N ILE A 41 -26.70 -6.23 -6.48
CA ILE A 41 -27.90 -6.63 -5.72
C ILE A 41 -29.09 -5.78 -6.18
N ALA A 42 -28.98 -4.45 -6.23
CA ALA A 42 -30.09 -3.54 -6.51
C ALA A 42 -30.65 -3.64 -7.94
N PHE A 43 -29.83 -3.99 -8.94
CA PHE A 43 -30.26 -4.02 -10.34
C PHE A 43 -30.23 -5.41 -10.98
N PHE A 44 -29.25 -6.24 -10.65
CA PHE A 44 -29.09 -7.55 -11.30
C PHE A 44 -30.11 -8.56 -10.78
N ILE A 45 -30.38 -8.58 -9.48
CA ILE A 45 -31.37 -9.49 -8.89
C ILE A 45 -32.81 -9.18 -9.37
N PRO A 46 -33.28 -7.92 -9.38
CA PRO A 46 -34.61 -7.60 -9.93
C PRO A 46 -34.72 -7.89 -11.42
N LEU A 47 -33.64 -7.74 -12.19
CA LEU A 47 -33.60 -8.10 -13.61
C LEU A 47 -33.76 -9.62 -13.80
N ILE A 48 -33.06 -10.44 -12.99
CA ILE A 48 -33.22 -11.91 -13.01
C ILE A 48 -34.64 -12.30 -12.64
N ALA A 49 -35.23 -11.69 -11.61
CA ALA A 49 -36.61 -11.95 -11.22
C ALA A 49 -37.58 -11.62 -12.38
N PHE A 50 -37.42 -10.47 -13.02
CA PHE A 50 -38.23 -10.10 -14.19
C PHE A 50 -38.13 -11.12 -15.33
N LEU A 51 -36.91 -11.55 -15.67
CA LEU A 51 -36.69 -12.56 -16.70
C LEU A 51 -37.30 -13.92 -16.33
N MET A 52 -37.24 -14.30 -15.06
CA MET A 52 -37.82 -15.54 -14.56
C MET A 52 -39.36 -15.53 -14.66
N PHE A 53 -40.01 -14.45 -14.22
CA PHE A 53 -41.48 -14.30 -14.34
C PHE A 53 -41.93 -14.20 -15.79
N TYR A 54 -41.17 -13.52 -16.64
CA TYR A 54 -41.44 -13.49 -18.08
C TYR A 54 -41.33 -14.87 -18.73
N TRP A 55 -40.32 -15.67 -18.33
CA TRP A 55 -40.11 -17.02 -18.86
C TRP A 55 -41.17 -18.02 -18.38
N LEU A 56 -41.68 -17.89 -17.15
CA LEU A 56 -42.78 -18.71 -16.63
C LEU A 56 -44.12 -18.48 -17.34
N GLY A 57 -44.23 -17.45 -18.19
CA GLY A 57 -45.41 -17.20 -19.02
C GLY A 57 -46.47 -16.29 -18.39
N ASP A 58 -46.15 -15.63 -17.26
CA ASP A 58 -47.09 -14.73 -16.55
C ASP A 58 -47.39 -13.41 -17.31
N GLY A 59 -46.86 -13.24 -18.52
CA GLY A 59 -47.11 -12.06 -19.33
C GLY A 59 -46.40 -10.79 -18.82
N TRP A 60 -46.41 -9.75 -19.65
CA TRP A 60 -45.72 -8.49 -19.36
C TRP A 60 -46.20 -7.74 -18.10
N PRO A 61 -47.52 -7.67 -17.80
CA PRO A 61 -48.01 -6.93 -16.65
C PRO A 61 -47.51 -7.51 -15.33
N ASP A 62 -47.59 -8.83 -15.18
CA ASP A 62 -47.22 -9.52 -13.93
C ASP A 62 -45.70 -9.53 -13.73
N ALA A 63 -44.92 -9.68 -14.80
CA ALA A 63 -43.46 -9.53 -14.74
C ALA A 63 -43.05 -8.11 -14.29
N SER A 64 -43.71 -7.07 -14.81
CA SER A 64 -43.42 -5.68 -14.41
C SER A 64 -43.81 -5.36 -12.96
N HIS A 65 -44.88 -5.99 -12.47
CA HIS A 65 -45.31 -5.87 -11.08
C HIS A 65 -44.31 -6.57 -10.13
N ALA A 66 -43.87 -7.79 -10.49
CA ALA A 66 -42.83 -8.51 -9.78
C ALA A 66 -41.50 -7.74 -9.73
N LEU A 67 -41.08 -7.13 -10.84
CA LEU A 67 -39.88 -6.30 -10.89
C LEU A 67 -39.93 -5.15 -9.88
N ARG A 68 -41.06 -4.42 -9.80
CA ARG A 68 -41.20 -3.30 -8.85
C ARG A 68 -41.17 -3.78 -7.40
N GLY A 69 -41.88 -4.88 -7.10
CA GLY A 69 -41.91 -5.44 -5.75
C GLY A 69 -40.54 -5.97 -5.29
N VAL A 70 -39.85 -6.71 -6.15
CA VAL A 70 -38.49 -7.21 -5.86
C VAL A 70 -37.51 -6.05 -5.78
N PHE A 71 -37.58 -5.07 -6.68
CA PHE A 71 -36.70 -3.90 -6.65
C PHE A 71 -36.81 -3.13 -5.33
N ASP A 72 -38.01 -2.85 -4.83
CA ASP A 72 -38.18 -2.09 -3.58
C ASP A 72 -37.54 -2.80 -2.37
N ILE A 73 -37.75 -4.11 -2.25
CA ILE A 73 -37.16 -4.93 -1.19
C ILE A 73 -35.64 -5.01 -1.35
N THR A 74 -35.17 -5.36 -2.55
CA THR A 74 -33.76 -5.59 -2.82
C THR A 74 -32.94 -4.30 -2.75
N PHE A 75 -33.53 -3.15 -3.12
CA PHE A 75 -32.89 -1.84 -3.02
C PHE A 75 -32.53 -1.50 -1.57
N TRP A 76 -33.49 -1.63 -0.64
CA TRP A 76 -33.22 -1.35 0.77
C TRP A 76 -32.21 -2.32 1.38
N ILE A 77 -32.30 -3.61 1.05
CA ILE A 77 -31.32 -4.61 1.47
C ILE A 77 -29.92 -4.26 0.93
N ALA A 78 -29.83 -3.85 -0.34
CA ALA A 78 -28.57 -3.45 -0.96
C ALA A 78 -27.96 -2.23 -0.28
N VAL A 79 -28.76 -1.20 0.05
CA VAL A 79 -28.29 0.00 0.74
C VAL A 79 -27.71 -0.36 2.11
N TRP A 80 -28.46 -1.10 2.93
CA TRP A 80 -28.00 -1.50 4.26
C TRP A 80 -26.78 -2.42 4.20
N GLY A 81 -26.77 -3.38 3.27
CA GLY A 81 -25.65 -4.30 3.06
C GLY A 81 -24.39 -3.59 2.59
N ALA A 82 -24.50 -2.63 1.68
CA ALA A 82 -23.37 -1.85 1.17
C ALA A 82 -22.81 -0.90 2.23
N LEU A 83 -23.66 -0.22 3.00
CA LEU A 83 -23.23 0.60 4.13
C LEU A 83 -22.49 -0.24 5.18
N PHE A 84 -23.06 -1.37 5.56
CA PHE A 84 -22.43 -2.28 6.51
C PHE A 84 -21.09 -2.82 5.99
N GLY A 85 -21.03 -3.23 4.72
CA GLY A 85 -19.79 -3.67 4.06
C GLY A 85 -18.72 -2.59 4.03
N PHE A 86 -19.09 -1.34 3.70
CA PHE A 86 -18.18 -0.20 3.73
C PHE A 86 -17.64 0.06 5.14
N PHE A 87 -18.50 0.07 6.17
CA PHE A 87 -18.05 0.24 7.56
C PHE A 87 -17.11 -0.89 7.99
N MET A 88 -17.45 -2.14 7.69
CA MET A 88 -16.62 -3.30 8.02
C MET A 88 -15.24 -3.27 7.35
N LEU A 89 -15.16 -2.92 6.06
CA LEU A 89 -13.89 -2.81 5.35
C LEU A 89 -13.07 -1.59 5.79
N SER A 90 -13.74 -0.50 6.19
CA SER A 90 -13.07 0.73 6.64
C SER A 90 -12.44 0.61 8.04
N LEU A 91 -13.00 -0.20 8.93
CA LEU A 91 -12.57 -0.28 10.34
C LEU A 91 -11.13 -0.81 10.53
N PRO A 92 -10.70 -1.95 9.93
CA PRO A 92 -9.31 -2.40 10.02
C PRO A 92 -8.33 -1.37 9.46
N ARG A 93 -8.73 -0.66 8.40
CA ARG A 93 -7.90 0.36 7.76
C ARG A 93 -7.77 1.61 8.60
N TRP A 94 -8.84 2.03 9.28
CA TRP A 94 -8.78 3.15 10.22
C TRP A 94 -7.89 2.84 11.42
N LEU A 95 -7.97 1.61 11.96
CA LEU A 95 -7.06 1.13 13.00
C LEU A 95 -5.60 1.08 12.51
N ALA A 96 -5.36 0.62 11.29
CA ALA A 96 -4.03 0.63 10.68
C ALA A 96 -3.50 2.05 10.49
N TYR A 97 -4.34 2.98 10.01
CA TYR A 97 -3.99 4.40 9.87
C TYR A 97 -3.64 5.04 11.22
N GLY A 98 -4.40 4.72 12.27
CA GLY A 98 -4.10 5.17 13.63
C GLY A 98 -2.75 4.68 14.14
N ARG A 99 -2.32 3.47 13.75
CA ARG A 99 -0.97 2.96 14.05
C ARG A 99 0.11 3.67 13.24
N LEU A 100 -0.11 3.82 11.94
CA LEU A 100 0.83 4.48 11.01
C LEU A 100 1.12 5.93 11.38
N LYS A 101 0.14 6.69 11.90
CA LYS A 101 0.34 8.08 12.31
C LYS A 101 1.41 8.25 13.40
N ASN A 102 1.65 7.22 14.20
CA ASN A 102 2.63 7.26 15.29
C ASN A 102 4.01 6.76 14.86
N VAL A 103 4.16 6.24 13.65
CA VAL A 103 5.43 5.79 13.11
C VAL A 103 6.14 6.99 12.51
N ILE A 104 7.24 7.41 13.14
CA ILE A 104 8.10 8.45 12.60
C ILE A 104 9.00 7.79 11.56
N PRO A 105 9.07 8.31 10.31
CA PRO A 105 9.91 7.73 9.28
C PRO A 105 11.39 7.80 9.67
N THR A 106 12.18 6.87 9.15
CA THR A 106 13.62 6.84 9.39
C THR A 106 14.27 7.89 8.51
N ARG A 107 15.07 8.78 9.10
CA ARG A 107 15.67 9.90 8.38
C ARG A 107 17.16 9.72 8.19
N PHE A 108 17.63 9.88 6.98
CA PHE A 108 19.05 9.87 6.64
C PHE A 108 19.55 11.30 6.49
N ASN A 109 20.54 11.68 7.29
CA ASN A 109 21.17 12.99 7.20
C ASN A 109 22.55 12.86 6.57
N ARG A 110 22.72 13.51 5.41
CA ARG A 110 23.93 13.43 4.61
C ARG A 110 25.10 14.21 5.22
N GLN A 111 24.85 15.44 5.70
CA GLN A 111 25.90 16.33 6.21
C GLN A 111 26.62 15.76 7.44
N ARG A 112 25.87 15.06 8.30
CA ARG A 112 26.42 14.43 9.51
C ARG A 112 26.82 12.97 9.28
N ARG A 113 26.48 12.39 8.12
CA ARG A 113 26.58 10.94 7.84
C ARG A 113 25.94 10.11 8.96
N GLU A 114 24.71 10.47 9.32
CA GLU A 114 23.97 9.87 10.44
C GLU A 114 22.57 9.44 10.00
N VAL A 115 22.06 8.37 10.60
CA VAL A 115 20.71 7.85 10.42
C VAL A 115 19.95 7.97 11.72
N CYS A 116 18.76 8.56 11.66
CA CYS A 116 17.86 8.73 12.79
C CYS A 116 16.80 7.64 12.77
N PHE A 117 16.89 6.71 13.72
CA PHE A 117 15.88 5.69 13.98
C PHE A 117 14.98 6.11 15.15
N VAL A 118 13.68 5.89 15.00
CA VAL A 118 12.72 6.02 16.10
C VAL A 118 12.00 4.68 16.25
N PRO A 119 12.44 3.81 17.18
CA PRO A 119 11.81 2.52 17.40
C PRO A 119 10.35 2.66 17.82
N GLU A 120 9.49 1.73 17.42
CA GLU A 120 8.10 1.70 17.87
C GLU A 120 8.04 1.62 19.41
N GLY A 121 7.55 2.69 20.06
CA GLY A 121 7.37 2.77 21.51
C GLY A 121 8.42 3.59 22.26
N GLN A 122 9.57 3.93 21.66
CA GLN A 122 10.52 4.88 22.23
C GLN A 122 10.31 6.27 21.62
N LYS A 123 10.21 7.30 22.46
CA LYS A 123 10.05 8.69 22.01
C LYS A 123 11.38 9.37 21.69
N GLU A 124 12.50 8.78 22.11
CA GLU A 124 13.82 9.35 21.91
C GLU A 124 14.41 8.86 20.58
N PRO A 125 14.84 9.77 19.69
CA PRO A 125 15.50 9.41 18.45
C PRO A 125 16.90 8.85 18.72
N ILE A 126 17.21 7.73 18.11
CA ILE A 126 18.54 7.12 18.14
C ILE A 126 19.28 7.56 16.87
N PHE A 127 20.40 8.25 17.06
CA PHE A 127 21.29 8.64 15.97
C PHE A 127 22.41 7.61 15.83
N VAL A 128 22.59 7.10 14.61
CA VAL A 128 23.56 6.05 14.29
C VAL A 128 24.46 6.53 13.16
N PRO A 129 25.79 6.41 13.29
CA PRO A 129 26.70 6.69 12.18
C PRO A 129 26.39 5.80 10.97
N TRP A 130 26.45 6.36 9.77
CA TRP A 130 26.22 5.64 8.51
C TRP A 130 27.12 4.41 8.36
N GLU A 131 28.36 4.50 8.86
CA GLU A 131 29.37 3.44 8.77
C GLU A 131 29.02 2.20 9.61
N GLU A 132 28.15 2.35 10.62
CA GLU A 132 27.70 1.25 11.48
C GLU A 132 26.39 0.60 10.97
N LEU A 133 25.75 1.20 9.96
CA LEU A 133 24.52 0.70 9.40
C LEU A 133 24.76 -0.56 8.57
N VAL A 134 23.99 -1.60 8.84
CA VAL A 134 23.97 -2.83 8.05
C VAL A 134 22.66 -2.90 7.27
N ALA A 135 22.76 -3.24 5.98
CA ALA A 135 21.61 -3.51 5.13
C ALA A 135 21.65 -4.95 4.62
N TRP A 136 20.47 -5.56 4.46
CA TRP A 136 20.33 -6.91 3.95
C TRP A 136 19.08 -7.05 3.09
N VAL A 137 19.08 -8.08 2.25
CA VAL A 137 17.92 -8.50 1.45
C VAL A 137 17.54 -9.90 1.91
N THR A 138 16.28 -10.08 2.32
CA THR A 138 15.73 -11.39 2.66
C THR A 138 14.92 -11.92 1.48
N GLU A 139 15.01 -13.23 1.26
CA GLU A 139 14.14 -13.96 0.34
C GLU A 139 13.43 -15.06 1.12
N ALA A 140 12.10 -15.04 1.09
CA ALA A 140 11.25 -16.11 1.61
C ALA A 140 10.60 -16.83 0.43
N GLN A 141 10.76 -18.15 0.36
CA GLN A 141 10.12 -18.98 -0.65
C GLN A 141 9.13 -19.94 0.00
N GLY A 142 7.86 -19.88 -0.44
CA GLY A 142 6.82 -20.83 -0.09
C GLY A 142 6.53 -21.75 -1.27
N VAL A 143 6.60 -23.07 -1.07
CA VAL A 143 6.21 -24.06 -2.07
C VAL A 143 4.77 -24.47 -1.81
N THR A 144 3.89 -24.28 -2.79
CA THR A 144 2.49 -24.71 -2.74
C THR A 144 2.21 -25.64 -3.92
N GLU A 145 1.09 -26.37 -3.87
CA GLU A 145 0.63 -27.21 -5.01
C GLU A 145 0.44 -26.41 -6.30
N TYR A 146 0.22 -25.09 -6.20
CA TYR A 146 0.02 -24.17 -7.32
C TYR A 146 1.31 -23.48 -7.80
N GLY A 147 2.46 -23.78 -7.19
CA GLY A 147 3.77 -23.23 -7.58
C GLY A 147 4.57 -22.65 -6.42
N VAL A 148 5.71 -22.03 -6.76
CA VAL A 148 6.63 -21.41 -5.82
C VAL A 148 6.31 -19.92 -5.70
N GLN A 149 5.84 -19.49 -4.53
CA GLN A 149 5.65 -18.09 -4.20
C GLN A 149 6.93 -17.55 -3.55
N ARG A 150 7.49 -16.48 -4.11
CA ARG A 150 8.68 -15.81 -3.57
C ARG A 150 8.29 -14.44 -3.04
N GLN A 151 8.76 -14.12 -1.85
CA GLN A 151 8.61 -12.81 -1.23
C GLN A 151 10.00 -12.28 -0.90
N TYR A 152 10.23 -11.01 -1.21
CA TYR A 152 11.51 -10.37 -0.94
C TYR A 152 11.32 -9.31 0.13
N GLY A 153 12.33 -9.10 0.97
CA GLY A 153 12.35 -8.07 1.98
C GLY A 153 13.64 -7.27 1.89
N PHE A 154 13.56 -5.97 2.11
CA PHE A 154 14.71 -5.10 2.31
C PHE A 154 14.75 -4.67 3.78
N GLY A 155 15.87 -4.91 4.45
CA GLY A 155 16.06 -4.57 5.84
C GLY A 155 17.28 -3.70 6.05
N ILE A 156 17.16 -2.74 6.95
CA ILE A 156 18.29 -1.97 7.49
C ILE A 156 18.28 -2.07 9.02
N GLY A 157 19.45 -2.01 9.63
CA GLY A 157 19.53 -2.04 11.08
C GLY A 157 20.95 -1.90 11.61
N PHE A 158 21.04 -1.85 12.93
CA PHE A 158 22.28 -1.69 13.65
C PHE A 158 22.19 -2.36 15.02
N TYR A 159 23.35 -2.57 15.63
CA TYR A 159 23.45 -3.00 17.02
C TYR A 159 23.69 -1.78 17.89
N HIS A 160 22.82 -1.54 18.88
CA HIS A 160 22.99 -0.39 19.76
C HIS A 160 24.24 -0.59 20.64
N PRO A 161 25.22 0.34 20.63
CA PRO A 161 26.53 0.12 21.24
C PRO A 161 26.48 -0.07 22.76
N ALA A 162 25.48 0.51 23.45
CA ALA A 162 25.37 0.41 24.90
C ALA A 162 24.51 -0.76 25.40
N THR A 163 23.52 -1.20 24.62
CA THR A 163 22.56 -2.25 25.03
C THR A 163 22.77 -3.56 24.28
N ASN A 164 23.56 -3.54 23.20
CA ASN A 164 23.76 -4.65 22.27
C ASN A 164 22.45 -5.21 21.68
N GLU A 165 21.38 -4.41 21.72
CA GLU A 165 20.08 -4.76 21.14
C GLU A 165 20.10 -4.47 19.64
N LYS A 166 19.46 -5.37 18.87
CA LYS A 166 19.33 -5.24 17.43
C LYS A 166 18.09 -4.40 17.11
N TYR A 167 18.29 -3.25 16.49
CA TYR A 167 17.21 -2.43 15.96
C TYR A 167 17.15 -2.64 14.45
N THR A 168 15.98 -3.07 13.95
CA THR A 168 15.77 -3.43 12.55
C THR A 168 14.54 -2.74 12.00
N LEU A 169 14.65 -2.24 10.78
CA LEU A 169 13.56 -1.74 9.98
C LEU A 169 13.50 -2.59 8.71
N GLU A 170 12.40 -3.31 8.53
CA GLU A 170 12.22 -4.21 7.39
C GLU A 170 10.98 -3.84 6.60
N PHE A 171 11.12 -3.81 5.28
CA PHE A 171 10.04 -3.56 4.34
C PHE A 171 9.91 -4.72 3.37
N GLN A 172 8.67 -5.12 3.09
CA GLN A 172 8.40 -6.07 2.03
C GLN A 172 8.60 -5.40 0.67
N THR A 173 9.28 -6.09 -0.23
CA THR A 173 9.53 -5.67 -1.60
C THR A 173 8.96 -6.69 -2.58
N TYR A 174 8.50 -6.24 -3.74
CA TYR A 174 7.84 -7.12 -4.71
C TYR A 174 8.83 -7.92 -5.57
N GLY A 175 10.12 -7.60 -5.48
CA GLY A 175 11.18 -8.30 -6.21
C GLY A 175 12.56 -8.00 -5.65
N GLN A 176 13.49 -8.94 -5.85
CA GLN A 176 14.89 -8.80 -5.42
C GLN A 176 15.53 -7.52 -5.97
N PHE A 177 15.32 -7.22 -7.26
CA PHE A 177 15.85 -6.02 -7.89
C PHE A 177 15.32 -4.74 -7.27
N GLN A 178 14.08 -4.73 -6.77
CA GLN A 178 13.51 -3.57 -6.09
C GLN A 178 14.16 -3.35 -4.72
N ALA A 179 14.41 -4.43 -3.95
CA ALA A 179 15.16 -4.33 -2.70
C ALA A 179 16.58 -3.77 -2.91
N ILE A 180 17.29 -4.27 -3.92
CA ILE A 180 18.62 -3.78 -4.28
C ILE A 180 18.56 -2.32 -4.72
N SER A 181 17.58 -1.96 -5.56
CA SER A 181 17.40 -0.58 -6.02
C SER A 181 17.12 0.39 -4.87
N ASN A 182 16.36 -0.02 -3.85
CA ASN A 182 16.10 0.82 -2.68
C ASN A 182 17.38 1.07 -1.89
N TRP A 183 18.22 0.05 -1.72
CA TRP A 183 19.53 0.22 -1.09
C TRP A 183 20.46 1.12 -1.89
N GLU A 184 20.58 0.89 -3.20
CA GLU A 184 21.41 1.73 -4.06
C GLU A 184 20.91 3.18 -4.09
N ALA A 185 19.60 3.43 -4.00
CA ALA A 185 19.07 4.79 -3.89
C ALA A 185 19.49 5.48 -2.59
N ILE A 186 19.45 4.78 -1.44
CA ILE A 186 19.92 5.32 -0.16
C ILE A 186 21.43 5.58 -0.21
N ARG A 187 22.20 4.62 -0.71
CA ARG A 187 23.66 4.76 -0.86
C ARG A 187 24.01 5.90 -1.82
N ALA A 188 23.30 6.02 -2.95
CA ALA A 188 23.45 7.10 -3.90
C ALA A 188 23.29 8.47 -3.22
N TYR A 189 22.23 8.62 -2.42
CA TYR A 189 22.00 9.85 -1.65
C TYR A 189 23.08 10.12 -0.59
N MET A 190 23.55 9.08 0.13
CA MET A 190 24.52 9.26 1.22
C MET A 190 25.95 9.48 0.73
N GLU A 191 26.36 8.82 -0.36
CA GLU A 191 27.74 8.81 -0.86
C GLU A 191 27.96 9.74 -2.04
N TYR A 192 26.95 9.94 -2.90
CA TYR A 192 27.05 10.75 -4.11
C TYR A 192 26.22 12.04 -3.97
N ASP A 193 26.61 13.12 -4.66
CA ASP A 193 25.86 14.39 -4.73
C ASP A 193 24.60 14.23 -5.60
N VAL A 194 23.62 13.46 -5.09
CA VAL A 194 22.33 13.27 -5.75
C VAL A 194 21.26 13.99 -4.94
N HIS A 195 20.60 14.95 -5.58
CA HIS A 195 19.71 15.92 -4.94
C HIS A 195 18.24 15.58 -5.16
N THR A 196 17.92 14.81 -6.21
CA THR A 196 16.54 14.48 -6.56
C THR A 196 16.38 13.01 -6.94
N LEU A 197 15.23 12.41 -6.62
CA LEU A 197 14.90 11.04 -7.04
C LEU A 197 14.94 10.86 -8.57
N LYS A 198 14.62 11.92 -9.32
CA LYS A 198 14.71 11.95 -10.79
C LYS A 198 16.13 11.70 -11.28
N GLU A 199 17.14 12.27 -10.64
CA GLU A 199 18.55 12.07 -11.02
C GLU A 199 19.00 10.61 -10.84
N ILE A 200 18.39 9.89 -9.88
CA ILE A 200 18.64 8.46 -9.65
C ILE A 200 17.90 7.60 -10.68
N GLN A 201 16.63 7.94 -10.96
CA GLN A 201 15.74 7.10 -11.76
C GLN A 201 15.83 7.35 -13.27
N ASP A 202 16.19 8.57 -13.66
CA ASP A 202 16.31 9.03 -15.04
C ASP A 202 17.56 9.91 -15.22
N PRO A 203 18.76 9.30 -15.17
CA PRO A 203 20.01 10.04 -15.27
C PRO A 203 20.24 10.67 -16.66
N LEU A 204 19.45 10.28 -17.66
CA LEU A 204 19.54 10.75 -19.04
C LEU A 204 18.42 11.74 -19.41
N ASP A 205 17.57 12.12 -18.43
CA ASP A 205 16.42 13.01 -18.61
C ASP A 205 15.55 12.62 -19.81
N LEU A 206 15.36 11.31 -19.98
CA LEU A 206 14.58 10.73 -21.08
C LEU A 206 13.07 10.94 -20.89
N GLN A 207 12.63 11.26 -19.68
CA GLN A 207 11.23 11.58 -19.36
C GLN A 207 10.89 13.03 -19.70
N GLY A 208 9.96 13.19 -20.64
CA GLY A 208 9.38 14.48 -20.99
C GLY A 208 8.32 14.97 -19.98
N PRO A 209 7.97 16.26 -20.00
CA PRO A 209 6.95 16.83 -19.11
C PRO A 209 5.53 16.28 -19.34
N ASP A 210 5.27 15.65 -20.49
CA ASP A 210 3.99 15.03 -20.86
C ASP A 210 3.98 13.50 -20.67
N ASP A 211 5.08 12.91 -20.22
CA ASP A 211 5.11 11.48 -19.93
C ASP A 211 4.34 11.19 -18.65
N LEU A 212 3.57 10.09 -18.68
CA LEU A 212 2.77 9.66 -17.54
C LEU A 212 3.68 9.48 -16.32
N PRO A 213 3.32 10.02 -15.14
CA PRO A 213 4.02 9.71 -13.90
C PRO A 213 3.73 8.24 -13.56
N TRP A 214 4.68 7.36 -13.85
CA TRP A 214 4.60 5.93 -13.52
C TRP A 214 5.15 5.62 -12.12
#